data_AF-C7DBE2-F1
#
_entry.id   AF-C7DBE2-F1
#
_cell.length_a   1.000
_cell.length_b   1.000
_cell.length_c   1.000
_cell.angle_alpha   90.00
_cell.angle_beta   90.00
_cell.angle_gamma   90.00
#
_symmetry.space_group_name_H-M   'P 1'
#
loop_
_entity.id
_entity.type
_entity.pdbx_description
1 polymer ?
#
loop_
_entity_poly.entity_id
_entity_poly.type
_entity_poly.pdbx_seq_one_letter_code
_entity_poly.pdbx_strand_id
1 'polypeptide(L)' 'MRNFILNFVTQEDGAVTVDWVVLTAAIIGLGLAVIAVIAGGALDHSAGVGAYLSAQDVKTY' A
#
# COMPACT_ATOMS: atom_id res chain seq x y z
N MET A 1 -5.43 -31.35 -9.84
CA MET A 1 -5.01 -29.93 -9.87
C MET A 1 -4.30 -29.54 -11.16
N ARG A 2 -3.29 -30.29 -11.63
CA ARG A 2 -2.59 -30.00 -12.90
C ARG A 2 -3.54 -29.77 -14.09
N ASN A 3 -4.56 -30.62 -14.25
CA ASN A 3 -5.51 -30.52 -15.37
C ASN A 3 -6.48 -29.34 -15.26
N PHE A 4 -6.78 -28.86 -14.05
CA PHE A 4 -7.62 -27.68 -13.84
C PHE A 4 -6.87 -26.41 -14.26
N ILE A 5 -5.61 -26.30 -13.87
CA ILE A 5 -4.74 -25.19 -14.25
C ILE A 5 -4.52 -25.18 -15.78
N LEU A 6 -4.27 -26.34 -16.39
CA LEU A 6 -4.12 -26.44 -17.85
C LEU A 6 -5.38 -26.05 -18.61
N ASN A 7 -6.56 -26.55 -18.19
CA ASN A 7 -7.84 -26.22 -18.83
C ASN A 7 -8.27 -24.76 -18.64
N PHE A 8 -7.84 -24.12 -17.56
CA PHE A 8 -8.10 -22.72 -17.26
C PHE A 8 -7.26 -21.78 -18.13
N VAL A 9 -6.00 -22.13 -18.39
CA VAL A 9 -5.09 -21.36 -19.25
C VAL A 9 -5.46 -21.49 -20.74
N THR A 10 -6.14 -22.58 -21.12
CA THR A 10 -6.59 -22.82 -22.51
C THR A 10 -8.00 -22.33 -22.82
N GLN A 11 -8.74 -21.76 -21.86
CA GLN A 11 -10.10 -21.22 -22.07
C GLN A 11 -10.06 -19.69 -22.13
N GLU A 12 -10.32 -19.12 -23.32
CA GLU A 12 -10.29 -17.66 -23.54
C GLU A 12 -11.37 -16.89 -22.76
N ASP A 13 -12.52 -17.51 -22.47
CA ASP A 13 -13.57 -16.92 -21.61
C ASP A 13 -13.13 -16.78 -20.15
N GLY A 14 -12.24 -17.67 -19.69
CA GLY A 14 -11.65 -17.60 -18.35
C GLY A 14 -10.59 -16.52 -18.23
N ALA A 15 -9.81 -16.28 -19.29
CA ALA A 15 -8.73 -15.29 -19.30
C ALA A 15 -9.25 -13.87 -18.99
N VAL A 16 -10.41 -13.50 -19.53
CA VAL A 16 -11.03 -12.18 -19.28
C VAL A 16 -11.53 -12.04 -17.84
N THR A 17 -11.96 -13.12 -17.19
CA THR A 17 -12.42 -13.09 -15.79
C THR A 17 -11.28 -13.03 -14.78
N VAL A 18 -10.05 -13.32 -15.21
CA VAL A 18 -8.88 -13.43 -14.33
C VAL A 18 -8.01 -12.19 -14.49
N ASP A 19 -7.98 -11.60 -15.68
CA ASP A 19 -7.28 -10.34 -15.94
C ASP A 19 -7.80 -9.21 -15.05
N TRP A 20 -9.13 -9.04 -14.93
CA TRP A 20 -9.68 -7.98 -14.06
C TRP A 20 -9.36 -8.18 -12.57
N VAL A 21 -9.22 -9.43 -12.12
CA VAL A 21 -8.81 -9.75 -10.74
C VAL A 21 -7.33 -9.45 -10.54
N VAL A 22 -6.48 -9.80 -11.50
CA VAL A 22 -5.03 -9.54 -11.42
C VAL A 22 -4.74 -8.04 -11.46
N LEU A 23 -5.44 -7.29 -12.32
CA LEU A 23 -5.30 -5.83 -12.39
C LEU A 23 -5.75 -5.14 -11.10
N THR A 24 -6.88 -5.56 -10.52
CA THR A 24 -7.35 -5.00 -9.24
C THR A 24 -6.44 -5.38 -8.08
N ALA A 25 -5.93 -6.62 -8.03
CA ALA A 25 -4.95 -7.03 -7.04
C ALA A 25 -3.65 -6.21 -7.14
N ALA A 26 -3.19 -5.90 -8.35
CA ALA A 26 -2.03 -5.04 -8.58
C ALA A 26 -2.27 -3.59 -8.08
N ILE A 27 -3.44 -3.02 -8.36
CA ILE A 27 -3.83 -1.69 -7.87
C ILE A 27 -3.90 -1.65 -6.34
N ILE A 28 -4.50 -2.66 -5.72
CA ILE A 28 -4.56 -2.78 -4.26
C ILE A 28 -3.14 -2.90 -3.68
N GLY A 29 -2.27 -3.71 -4.31
CA GLY A 29 -0.87 -3.85 -3.91
C GLY A 29 -0.09 -2.54 -3.97
N LEU A 30 -0.29 -1.75 -5.03
CA LEU A 30 0.27 -0.39 -5.15
C LEU A 30 -0.26 0.53 -4.05
N GLY A 31 -1.56 0.47 -3.74
CA GLY A 31 -2.17 1.26 -2.65
C GLY A 31 -1.53 0.95 -1.30
N LEU A 32 -1.30 -0.33 -0.98
CA LEU A 32 -0.61 -0.75 0.24
C LEU A 32 0.83 -0.21 0.30
N ALA A 33 1.56 -0.24 -0.82
CA ALA A 33 2.91 0.30 -0.90
C ALA A 33 2.94 1.82 -0.63
N VAL A 34 1.99 2.56 -1.21
CA VAL A 34 1.87 4.01 -1.00
C VAL A 34 1.55 4.33 0.46
N ILE A 35 0.62 3.61 1.08
CA ILE A 35 0.25 3.80 2.49
C ILE A 35 1.47 3.60 3.40
N ALA A 36 2.30 2.58 3.13
CA ALA A 36 3.50 2.34 3.92
C ALA A 36 4.48 3.52 3.90
N VAL A 37 4.70 4.13 2.73
CA VAL A 37 5.57 5.31 2.58
C VAL A 37 5.01 6.52 3.31
N ILE A 38 3.70 6.80 3.14
CA ILE A 38 3.04 7.94 3.79
C ILE A 38 3.06 7.79 5.32
N ALA A 39 2.78 6.59 5.83
CA ALA A 39 2.77 6.33 7.28
C ALA A 39 4.13 6.61 7.91
N GLY A 40 5.22 6.16 7.27
CA GLY A 40 6.58 6.46 7.73
C GLY A 40 6.85 7.96 7.78
N GLY A 41 6.64 8.67 6.67
CA GLY A 41 6.87 10.12 6.61
C GLY A 41 6.01 10.92 7.61
N ALA A 42 4.75 10.51 7.82
CA ALA A 42 3.86 11.14 8.79
C ALA A 42 4.34 10.96 10.24
N LEU A 43 4.83 9.76 10.59
CA LEU A 43 5.40 9.48 11.91
C LEU A 43 6.68 10.31 12.14
N ASP A 44 7.56 10.37 11.14
CA ASP A 44 8.80 11.15 11.22
C ASP A 44 8.51 12.65 11.42
N HIS A 45 7.55 13.20 10.66
CA HIS A 45 7.15 14.60 10.82
C HIS A 45 6.47 14.87 12.17
N SER A 46 5.61 13.97 12.63
CA SER A 46 4.97 14.07 13.95
C SER A 46 6.00 14.08 15.08
N ALA A 47 6.99 13.18 15.03
CA ALA A 47 8.09 13.12 15.98
C ALA A 47 8.95 14.40 15.93
N GLY A 48 9.25 14.91 14.74
CA GLY A 48 9.98 16.15 14.54
C GLY A 48 9.27 17.36 15.16
N VAL A 49 7.96 17.48 14.95
CA VAL A 49 7.14 18.53 15.59
C VAL A 49 7.15 18.38 17.10
N GLY A 50 6.97 17.16 17.64
CA GLY A 50 7.03 16.90 19.07
C GLY A 50 8.37 17.30 19.69
N ALA A 51 9.48 16.99 19.01
CA ALA A 51 10.82 17.38 19.43
C ALA A 51 11.01 18.90 19.38
N TYR A 52 10.54 19.56 18.31
CA TYR A 52 10.60 21.01 18.19
C TYR A 52 9.85 21.72 19.33
N LEU A 53 8.64 21.26 19.64
CA LEU A 53 7.83 21.82 20.73
C LEU A 53 8.47 21.55 22.10
N SER A 54 9.07 20.39 22.30
CA SER A 54 9.75 20.03 23.55
C SER A 54 11.03 20.83 23.78
N ALA A 55 11.67 21.29 22.71
CA ALA A 55 12.86 22.14 22.77
C ALA A 55 12.55 23.63 22.98
N GLN A 56 11.28 24.03 22.95
CA GLN A 56 10.89 25.43 23.22
C GLN A 56 10.90 25.70 24.73
N ASP A 57 11.72 26.66 25.15
CA ASP A 57 11.70 27.19 26.51
C ASP A 57 10.57 28.23 26.64
N VAL A 58 9.69 28.06 27.64
CA VAL A 58 8.66 29.06 27.92
C VAL A 58 9.33 30.23 28.63
N LYS A 59 9.59 31.31 27.88
CA LYS A 59 10.00 32.60 28.48
C LYS A 59 8.93 33.04 29.48
N THR A 60 9.23 32.81 30.75
CA THR A 60 8.50 33.38 31.88
C THR A 60 9.11 34.75 32.13
N TYR A 61 8.32 35.80 31.86
CA TYR A 61 8.68 37.19 32.15
C TYR A 61 8.43 37.50 33.63
#